data_AF-A0A6P6XG13-F1
#
_entry.id   AF-A0A6P6XG13-F1
#
_cell.length_a   1.000
_cell.length_b   1.000
_cell.length_c   1.000
_cell.angle_alpha   90.00
_cell.angle_beta   90.00
_cell.angle_gamma   90.00
#
_symmetry.space_group_name_H-M   'P 1'
#
loop_
_entity.id
_entity.type
_entity.pdbx_description
1 polymer ?
#
loop_
_entity_poly.entity_id
_entity_poly.type
_entity_poly.pdbx_seq_one_letter_code
_entity_poly.pdbx_strand_id
1 'polypeptide(L)'
;MATNIGMMDSAYFVGRNEILAWINARLQLNLSRIEEAASGAVQCQMMDMTYPGVVPMHKVNFDAKTEYDFIQNYKVLQDVFNKLKIDKHIEVNRLVKGRTLDNLEFLQWLKRYCDSINGGIMNENYNPVERRSKGGKERFVRTQKSSKSLQTSNTHDHAIGDGLGINKVAGTKLGRQCPVSSGVNSSVEIQALTKEITDLKLSVDLLEKERDFYFGKLRDIEILCQSPELENIPV
;
A
#
# COMPACT_ATOMS: atom_id res chain seq x y z
N MET A 1 12.60 15.17 7.36
CA MET A 1 12.31 16.59 7.67
C MET A 1 10.81 16.72 7.80
N ALA A 2 10.29 17.22 8.92
CA ALA A 2 8.86 17.38 9.13
C ALA A 2 8.38 18.62 8.35
N THR A 3 7.51 18.44 7.36
CA THR A 3 6.83 19.55 6.68
C THR A 3 5.82 20.15 7.64
N ASN A 4 6.07 21.37 8.13
CA ASN A 4 5.11 22.13 8.94
C ASN A 4 3.94 22.58 8.05
N ILE A 5 2.81 21.88 8.16
CA ILE A 5 1.55 22.24 7.49
C ILE A 5 0.77 23.14 8.46
N GLY A 6 0.72 24.45 8.17
CA GLY A 6 -0.05 25.42 8.97
C GLY A 6 -1.53 25.46 8.60
N MET A 7 -2.39 25.93 9.51
CA MET A 7 -3.87 25.97 9.35
C MET A 7 -4.39 26.78 8.14
N MET A 8 -3.55 27.56 7.46
CA MET A 8 -3.89 28.34 6.26
C MET A 8 -3.38 27.69 4.95
N ASP A 9 -2.82 26.48 5.02
CA ASP A 9 -2.35 25.76 3.82
C ASP A 9 -3.54 25.44 2.91
N SER A 10 -3.33 25.54 1.58
CA SER A 10 -4.35 25.25 0.57
C SER A 10 -4.96 23.85 0.73
N ALA A 11 -4.29 22.94 1.44
CA ALA A 11 -4.78 21.66 1.91
C ALA A 11 -6.18 21.66 2.53
N TYR A 12 -6.53 22.69 3.31
CA TYR A 12 -7.79 22.75 4.06
C TYR A 12 -9.00 23.16 3.21
N PHE A 13 -8.78 23.53 1.94
CA PHE A 13 -9.85 23.87 1.00
C PHE A 13 -10.33 22.68 0.18
N VAL A 14 -9.73 21.50 0.35
CA VAL A 14 -10.12 20.28 -0.34
C VAL A 14 -11.51 19.83 0.15
N GLY A 15 -12.47 19.77 -0.76
CA GLY A 15 -13.85 19.46 -0.42
C GLY A 15 -14.06 18.01 0.04
N ARG A 16 -15.16 17.79 0.77
CA ARG A 16 -15.60 16.46 1.26
C ARG A 16 -15.54 15.36 0.20
N ASN A 17 -16.09 15.63 -0.99
CA ASN A 17 -16.19 14.62 -2.05
C ASN A 17 -14.82 14.25 -2.61
N GLU A 18 -13.90 15.22 -2.69
CA GLU A 18 -12.53 14.97 -3.14
C GLU A 18 -11.76 14.14 -2.11
N ILE A 19 -11.90 14.44 -0.82
CA ILE A 19 -11.30 13.63 0.27
C ILE A 19 -11.81 12.18 0.21
N LEU A 20 -13.12 11.98 0.06
CA LEU A 20 -13.70 10.64 -0.03
C LEU A 20 -13.21 9.90 -1.28
N ALA A 21 -13.22 10.56 -2.44
CA ALA A 21 -12.71 9.99 -3.69
C ALA A 21 -11.23 9.59 -3.57
N TRP A 22 -10.40 10.45 -2.97
CA TRP A 22 -8.99 10.20 -2.73
C TRP A 22 -8.77 8.97 -1.83
N ILE A 23 -9.48 8.87 -0.70
CA ILE A 23 -9.36 7.72 0.20
C ILE A 23 -9.81 6.44 -0.49
N ASN A 24 -10.97 6.49 -1.16
CA ASN A 24 -11.56 5.33 -1.83
C ASN A 24 -10.65 4.80 -2.95
N ALA A 25 -10.07 5.70 -3.75
CA ALA A 25 -9.12 5.34 -4.80
C ALA A 25 -7.83 4.73 -4.24
N ARG A 26 -7.26 5.31 -3.17
CA ARG A 26 -5.98 4.85 -2.60
C ARG A 26 -6.11 3.54 -1.83
N LEU A 27 -7.20 3.36 -1.09
CA LEU A 27 -7.35 2.24 -0.17
C LEU A 27 -8.34 1.17 -0.64
N GLN A 28 -8.93 1.32 -1.83
CA GLN A 28 -9.99 0.43 -2.33
C GLN A 28 -11.10 0.28 -1.29
N LEU A 29 -11.69 1.42 -0.91
CA LEU A 29 -12.80 1.55 0.02
C LEU A 29 -14.00 2.18 -0.69
N ASN A 30 -15.17 2.11 -0.06
CA ASN A 30 -16.40 2.71 -0.56
C ASN A 30 -17.01 3.63 0.50
N LEU A 31 -16.21 4.54 1.05
CA LEU A 31 -16.68 5.53 2.01
C LEU A 31 -17.62 6.51 1.31
N SER A 32 -18.79 6.69 1.90
CA SER A 32 -19.83 7.60 1.44
C SER A 32 -19.87 8.88 2.26
N ARG A 33 -19.34 8.83 3.49
CA ARG A 33 -19.39 9.85 4.53
C ARG A 33 -18.04 9.97 5.25
N ILE A 34 -17.71 11.17 5.72
CA ILE A 34 -16.42 11.45 6.37
C ILE A 34 -16.34 10.77 7.74
N GLU A 35 -17.47 10.70 8.42
CA GLU A 35 -17.68 10.09 9.72
C GLU A 35 -17.36 8.59 9.72
N GLU A 36 -17.39 7.94 8.55
CA GLU A 36 -17.02 6.53 8.39
C GLU A 36 -15.50 6.30 8.58
N ALA A 37 -14.70 7.36 8.50
CA ALA A 37 -13.28 7.35 8.85
C ALA A 37 -13.00 7.71 10.32
N ALA A 38 -14.02 7.93 11.16
CA ALA A 38 -13.86 8.27 12.58
C ALA A 38 -13.22 7.13 13.41
N SER A 39 -13.13 5.92 12.85
CA SER A 39 -12.55 4.77 13.54
C SER A 39 -11.04 4.84 13.70
N GLY A 40 -10.34 5.75 13.01
CA GLY A 40 -8.88 5.82 13.02
C GLY A 40 -8.19 4.79 12.11
N ALA A 41 -8.91 3.77 11.62
CA ALA A 41 -8.33 2.69 10.83
C ALA A 41 -7.85 3.15 9.44
N VAL A 42 -8.62 4.03 8.80
CA VAL A 42 -8.28 4.64 7.50
C VAL A 42 -6.96 5.41 7.61
N GLN A 43 -6.79 6.19 8.67
CA GLN A 43 -5.62 7.02 8.90
C GLN A 43 -4.40 6.18 9.22
N CYS A 44 -4.54 5.11 10.01
CA CYS A 44 -3.48 4.12 10.21
C CYS A 44 -3.05 3.49 8.89
N GLN A 45 -4.00 3.07 8.04
CA GLN A 45 -3.69 2.45 6.77
C GLN A 45 -3.03 3.42 5.78
N MET A 46 -3.43 4.70 5.80
CA MET A 46 -2.79 5.72 4.98
C MET A 46 -1.32 5.92 5.39
N MET A 47 -1.05 5.95 6.70
CA MET A 47 0.32 6.01 7.22
C MET A 47 1.14 4.77 6.87
N ASP A 48 0.53 3.59 6.80
CA ASP A 48 1.20 2.35 6.38
C ASP A 48 1.58 2.36 4.90
N MET A 49 0.75 2.98 4.05
CA MET A 49 1.06 3.18 2.65
C MET A 49 2.21 4.18 2.45
N THR A 50 2.21 5.27 3.22
CA THR A 50 3.26 6.31 3.20
C THR A 50 4.57 5.80 3.78
N TYR A 51 4.52 5.02 4.86
CA TYR A 51 5.68 4.45 5.55
C TYR A 51 5.51 2.94 5.78
N PRO A 52 5.73 2.11 4.76
CA PRO A 52 5.56 0.67 4.86
C PRO A 52 6.34 0.06 6.02
N GLY A 53 5.64 -0.68 6.89
CA GLY A 53 6.24 -1.40 8.02
C GLY A 53 6.40 -0.59 9.31
N VAL A 54 6.12 0.72 9.30
CA VAL A 54 6.15 1.54 10.53
C VAL A 54 4.88 1.36 11.35
N VAL A 55 3.73 1.22 10.68
CA VAL A 55 2.43 1.02 11.33
C VAL A 55 2.29 -0.43 11.75
N PRO A 56 2.03 -0.72 13.03
CA PRO A 56 1.74 -2.07 13.49
C PRO A 56 0.32 -2.47 13.07
N MET A 57 0.13 -2.77 11.78
CA MET A 57 -1.18 -3.08 11.18
C MET A 57 -1.90 -4.24 11.88
N HIS A 58 -1.16 -5.11 12.57
CA HIS A 58 -1.73 -6.20 13.37
C HIS A 58 -2.55 -5.73 14.60
N LYS A 59 -2.41 -4.47 15.00
CA LYS A 59 -3.13 -3.86 16.12
C LYS A 59 -4.30 -2.99 15.67
N VAL A 60 -4.42 -2.74 14.37
CA VAL A 60 -5.45 -1.86 13.81
C VAL A 60 -6.72 -2.67 13.62
N ASN A 61 -7.80 -2.26 14.26
CA ASN A 61 -9.11 -2.87 14.12
C ASN A 61 -9.91 -2.15 13.02
N PHE A 62 -10.03 -2.80 11.85
CA PHE A 62 -10.82 -2.28 10.71
C PHE A 62 -12.34 -2.43 10.90
N ASP A 63 -12.77 -3.37 11.75
CA ASP A 63 -14.18 -3.64 12.05
C ASP A 63 -14.64 -2.95 13.34
N ALA A 64 -13.89 -1.95 13.80
CA ALA A 64 -14.22 -1.18 15.01
C ALA A 64 -15.61 -0.54 14.89
N LYS A 65 -16.41 -0.61 15.95
CA LYS A 65 -17.79 -0.07 15.98
C LYS A 65 -18.06 0.85 17.17
N THR A 66 -17.23 0.77 18.20
CA THR A 66 -17.41 1.54 19.43
C THR A 66 -16.35 2.63 19.56
N GLU A 67 -16.65 3.71 20.28
CA GLU A 67 -15.66 4.77 20.56
C GLU A 67 -14.43 4.20 21.28
N TYR A 68 -14.62 3.22 22.16
CA TYR A 68 -13.51 2.54 22.84
C TYR A 68 -12.56 1.88 21.85
N ASP A 69 -13.08 1.19 20.83
CA ASP A 69 -12.28 0.58 19.77
C ASP A 69 -11.57 1.64 18.92
N PHE A 70 -12.27 2.74 18.62
CA PHE A 70 -11.69 3.86 17.85
C PHE A 70 -10.49 4.47 18.57
N ILE A 71 -10.59 4.64 19.90
CA ILE A 71 -9.47 5.13 20.73
C ILE A 71 -8.25 4.22 20.61
N GLN A 72 -8.41 2.89 20.53
CA GLN A 72 -7.27 1.98 20.37
C GLN A 72 -6.56 2.18 19.03
N ASN A 73 -7.31 2.37 17.94
CA ASN A 73 -6.73 2.70 16.64
C ASN A 73 -6.00 4.05 16.67
N TYR A 74 -6.57 5.08 17.33
CA TYR A 74 -5.88 6.36 17.47
C TYR A 74 -4.62 6.29 18.33
N LYS A 75 -4.55 5.43 19.34
CA LYS A 75 -3.30 5.17 20.08
C LYS A 75 -2.22 4.60 19.16
N VAL A 76 -2.58 3.65 18.29
CA VAL A 76 -1.66 3.13 17.27
C VAL A 76 -1.16 4.26 16.36
N LEU A 77 -2.05 5.15 15.93
CA LEU A 77 -1.70 6.29 15.09
C LEU A 77 -0.78 7.29 15.79
N GLN A 78 -1.05 7.61 17.07
CA GLN A 78 -0.21 8.48 17.89
C GLN A 78 1.20 7.90 18.07
N ASP A 79 1.33 6.60 18.33
CA ASP A 79 2.63 5.92 18.42
C ASP A 79 3.43 6.04 17.12
N VAL A 80 2.75 5.92 15.98
CA VAL A 80 3.37 6.10 14.65
C VAL A 80 3.84 7.54 14.47
N PHE A 81 3.03 8.55 14.85
CA PHE A 81 3.42 9.97 14.76
C PHE A 81 4.63 10.27 15.64
N ASN A 82 4.65 9.73 16.86
CA ASN A 82 5.77 9.87 17.80
C ASN A 82 7.07 9.24 17.25
N LYS A 83 6.98 8.08 16.59
CA LYS A 83 8.12 7.43 15.94
C LYS A 83 8.66 8.22 14.76
N LEU A 84 7.76 8.74 13.92
CA LEU A 84 8.10 9.52 12.73
C LEU A 84 8.41 11.00 13.03
N LYS A 85 8.31 11.42 14.30
CA LYS A 85 8.53 12.80 14.74
C LYS A 85 7.63 13.80 14.01
N ILE A 86 6.35 13.42 13.84
CA ILE A 86 5.33 14.28 13.24
C ILE A 86 4.71 15.13 14.34
N ASP A 87 4.95 16.43 14.30
CA ASP A 87 4.41 17.40 15.26
C ASP A 87 3.01 17.86 14.85
N LYS A 88 2.04 16.93 14.87
CA LYS A 88 0.63 17.22 14.69
C LYS A 88 -0.16 16.69 15.88
N HIS A 89 -0.82 17.60 16.60
CA HIS A 89 -1.76 17.22 17.64
C HIS A 89 -2.99 16.53 17.04
N ILE A 90 -3.34 15.37 17.58
CA ILE A 90 -4.53 14.59 17.18
C ILE A 90 -5.58 14.73 18.28
N GLU A 91 -6.68 15.42 17.98
CA GLU A 91 -7.79 15.62 18.92
C GLU A 91 -8.70 14.38 18.98
N VAL A 92 -8.18 13.28 19.52
CA VAL A 92 -8.84 11.95 19.55
C VAL A 92 -10.28 12.04 20.06
N ASN A 93 -10.53 12.77 21.16
CA ASN A 93 -11.85 12.90 21.78
C ASN A 93 -12.92 13.54 20.87
N ARG A 94 -12.51 14.34 19.89
CA ARG A 94 -13.40 14.96 18.90
C ARG A 94 -13.61 14.07 17.69
N LEU A 95 -12.54 13.41 17.26
CA LEU A 95 -12.56 12.50 16.11
C LEU A 95 -13.43 11.26 16.36
N VAL A 96 -13.24 10.59 17.50
CA VAL A 96 -13.96 9.34 17.83
C VAL A 96 -15.47 9.53 17.99
N LYS A 97 -15.92 10.76 18.27
CA LYS A 97 -17.34 11.12 18.32
C LYS A 97 -17.99 11.24 16.94
N GLY A 98 -17.24 11.02 15.86
CA GLY A 98 -17.76 11.09 14.49
C GLY A 98 -18.16 12.51 14.06
N ARG A 99 -17.63 13.55 14.71
CA ARG A 99 -17.91 14.94 14.30
C ARG A 99 -17.36 15.18 12.90
N THR A 100 -18.22 15.54 11.96
CA THR A 100 -17.88 15.63 10.53
C THR A 100 -16.77 16.64 10.25
N LEU A 101 -16.85 17.84 10.84
CA LEU A 101 -15.86 18.91 10.61
C LEU A 101 -14.48 18.53 11.15
N ASP A 102 -14.42 17.99 12.37
CA ASP A 102 -13.17 17.58 13.01
C ASP A 102 -12.50 16.46 12.22
N ASN A 103 -13.28 15.47 11.78
CA ASN A 103 -12.79 14.37 10.94
C ASN A 103 -12.34 14.88 9.56
N LEU A 104 -13.08 15.80 8.94
CA LEU A 104 -12.72 16.36 7.64
C LEU A 104 -11.40 17.14 7.73
N GLU A 105 -11.26 18.01 8.71
CA GLU A 105 -10.04 18.79 8.94
C GLU A 105 -8.82 17.89 9.12
N PHE A 106 -8.97 16.81 9.90
CA PHE A 106 -7.88 15.86 10.10
C PHE A 106 -7.51 15.11 8.82
N LEU A 107 -8.50 14.69 8.02
CA LEU A 107 -8.27 14.01 6.74
C LEU A 107 -7.66 14.93 5.68
N GLN A 108 -8.05 16.21 5.63
CA GLN A 108 -7.46 17.22 4.74
C GLN A 108 -5.96 17.38 5.04
N TRP A 109 -5.63 17.56 6.32
CA TRP A 109 -4.24 17.63 6.74
C TRP A 109 -3.49 16.32 6.41
N LEU A 110 -4.11 15.16 6.65
CA LEU A 110 -3.49 13.86 6.37
C LEU A 110 -3.22 13.68 4.87
N LYS A 111 -4.16 14.08 4.01
CA LYS A 111 -3.96 14.08 2.55
C LYS A 111 -2.74 14.89 2.17
N ARG A 112 -2.68 16.15 2.63
CA ARG A 112 -1.56 17.04 2.35
C ARG A 112 -0.23 16.49 2.83
N TYR A 113 -0.23 15.90 4.02
CA TYR A 113 0.95 15.26 4.61
C TYR A 113 1.40 14.05 3.77
N CYS A 114 0.48 13.16 3.37
CA CYS A 114 0.85 12.02 2.52
C CYS A 114 1.35 12.48 1.15
N ASP A 115 0.69 13.47 0.54
CA ASP A 115 1.09 14.04 -0.73
C ASP A 115 2.47 14.72 -0.65
N SER A 116 2.82 15.36 0.48
CA SER A 116 4.15 15.98 0.67
C SER A 116 5.28 14.96 0.81
N ILE A 117 5.01 13.78 1.37
CA ILE A 117 6.00 12.72 1.55
C ILE A 117 6.18 11.92 0.26
N ASN A 118 5.08 11.57 -0.41
CA ASN A 118 5.11 10.70 -1.59
C ASN A 118 5.24 11.50 -2.90
N GLY A 119 5.29 12.83 -2.84
CA GLY A 119 5.23 13.69 -4.03
C GLY A 119 3.93 13.56 -4.81
N GLY A 120 2.84 13.15 -4.15
CA GLY A 120 1.54 12.83 -4.78
C GLY A 120 1.50 11.47 -5.50
N ILE A 121 2.61 10.73 -5.58
CA ILE A 121 2.66 9.44 -6.30
C ILE A 121 2.08 8.32 -5.43
N MET A 122 1.43 7.35 -6.07
CA MET A 122 0.90 6.16 -5.42
C MET A 122 1.96 5.07 -5.44
N ASN A 123 2.16 4.41 -4.30
CA ASN A 123 3.04 3.24 -4.26
C ASN A 123 2.32 2.09 -4.98
N GLU A 124 2.64 1.85 -6.25
CA GLU A 124 2.00 0.82 -7.09
C GLU A 124 2.15 -0.59 -6.52
N ASN A 125 3.16 -0.82 -5.66
CA ASN A 125 3.39 -2.10 -5.01
C ASN A 125 2.60 -2.27 -3.70
N TYR A 126 1.81 -1.28 -3.28
CA TYR A 126 1.02 -1.36 -2.06
C TYR A 126 -0.39 -1.90 -2.34
N ASN A 127 -0.69 -3.11 -1.87
CA ASN A 127 -2.04 -3.69 -1.94
C ASN A 127 -2.83 -3.41 -0.65
N PRO A 128 -3.79 -2.47 -0.64
CA PRO A 128 -4.50 -2.08 0.58
C PRO A 128 -5.42 -3.20 1.11
N VAL A 129 -6.03 -4.00 0.24
CA VAL A 129 -6.94 -5.08 0.66
C VAL A 129 -6.17 -6.16 1.38
N GLU A 130 -5.01 -6.56 0.85
CA GLU A 130 -4.15 -7.55 1.49
C GLU A 130 -3.65 -7.08 2.86
N ARG A 131 -3.28 -5.80 2.98
CA ARG A 131 -2.79 -5.22 4.24
C ARG A 131 -3.86 -5.20 5.34
N ARG A 132 -5.14 -5.03 5.00
CA ARG A 132 -6.26 -5.17 5.96
C ARG A 132 -6.42 -6.61 6.43
N SER A 133 -6.40 -7.56 5.50
CA SER A 133 -6.57 -8.99 5.81
C SER A 133 -5.44 -9.56 6.67
N LYS A 134 -4.18 -9.17 6.38
CA LYS A 134 -3.00 -9.62 7.16
C LYS A 134 -2.84 -8.92 8.51
N GLY A 135 -3.50 -7.78 8.72
CA GLY A 135 -3.57 -7.11 10.02
C GLY A 135 -4.40 -7.88 11.07
N GLY A 136 -5.24 -8.83 10.66
CA GLY A 136 -6.01 -9.63 11.63
C GLY A 136 -5.26 -10.85 12.14
N LYS A 137 -4.43 -11.48 11.30
CA LYS A 137 -3.83 -12.80 11.53
C LYS A 137 -2.63 -12.93 10.61
N GLU A 138 -1.42 -12.92 11.15
CA GLU A 138 -0.25 -13.66 10.66
C GLU A 138 0.96 -13.20 11.49
N ARG A 139 1.52 -14.13 12.26
CA ARG A 139 2.77 -13.95 12.99
C ARG A 139 3.89 -13.88 11.95
N PHE A 140 4.55 -12.72 11.88
CA PHE A 140 5.96 -12.52 11.53
C PHE A 140 6.67 -13.74 10.87
N VAL A 141 6.66 -13.84 9.54
CA VAL A 141 7.70 -14.60 8.84
C VAL A 141 8.90 -13.67 8.71
N ARG A 142 9.87 -13.82 9.62
CA ARG A 142 11.21 -13.26 9.45
C ARG A 142 11.82 -13.95 8.24
N THR A 143 12.16 -13.17 7.23
CA THR A 143 13.13 -13.57 6.21
C THR A 143 14.45 -13.90 6.91
N GLN A 144 14.67 -15.16 7.24
CA GLN A 144 15.99 -15.63 7.68
C GLN A 144 16.87 -15.78 6.43
N LYS A 145 17.92 -14.96 6.39
CA LYS A 145 19.04 -15.10 5.49
C LYS A 145 19.67 -16.48 5.70
N SER A 146 19.73 -17.25 4.62
CA SER A 146 20.50 -18.48 4.50
C SER A 146 21.96 -18.21 4.88
N SER A 147 22.42 -18.82 5.97
CA SER A 147 23.83 -18.96 6.27
C SER A 147 24.14 -20.45 6.27
N LYS A 148 24.85 -20.89 5.23
CA LYS A 148 25.43 -22.23 5.12
C LYS A 148 26.47 -22.40 6.24
N SER A 149 26.42 -23.51 6.96
CA SER A 149 27.60 -24.06 7.61
C SER A 149 27.56 -25.58 7.60
N LEU A 150 28.71 -26.17 7.29
CA LEU A 150 28.97 -27.59 7.07
C LEU A 150 29.38 -28.26 8.40
N GLN A 151 28.87 -29.48 8.58
CA GLN A 151 29.47 -30.70 9.18
C GLN A 151 30.42 -30.60 10.40
N THR A 152 30.22 -31.48 11.40
CA THR A 152 31.12 -32.62 11.73
C THR A 152 30.70 -33.39 13.02
N SER A 153 30.47 -34.70 12.84
CA SER A 153 30.86 -35.88 13.64
C SER A 153 30.63 -36.05 15.16
N ASN A 154 29.88 -37.13 15.47
CA ASN A 154 30.13 -38.27 16.41
C ASN A 154 30.23 -38.10 17.95
N THR A 155 29.39 -38.80 18.72
CA THR A 155 29.59 -40.17 19.30
C THR A 155 28.56 -40.51 20.43
N HIS A 156 28.39 -41.82 20.67
CA HIS A 156 27.92 -42.54 21.88
C HIS A 156 26.42 -42.91 22.11
N ASP A 157 26.13 -44.15 21.70
CA ASP A 157 25.69 -45.34 22.47
C ASP A 157 24.53 -45.40 23.50
N HIS A 158 23.76 -46.50 23.30
CA HIS A 158 23.01 -47.39 24.22
C HIS A 158 21.75 -46.89 24.95
N ALA A 159 20.58 -47.47 24.63
CA ALA A 159 19.95 -48.53 25.43
C ALA A 159 18.61 -49.05 24.86
N ILE A 160 18.30 -50.29 25.24
CA ILE A 160 17.32 -51.30 24.79
C ILE A 160 15.88 -51.06 25.33
N GLY A 161 14.86 -51.59 24.61
CA GLY A 161 13.54 -51.98 25.14
C GLY A 161 12.44 -51.94 24.07
N ASP A 162 12.30 -52.97 23.22
CA ASP A 162 11.45 -54.18 23.33
C ASP A 162 9.92 -53.92 23.26
N GLY A 163 9.24 -54.66 22.39
CA GLY A 163 7.79 -54.52 22.14
C GLY A 163 7.33 -54.95 20.75
N LEU A 164 7.41 -56.25 20.45
CA LEU A 164 6.82 -56.89 19.27
C LEU A 164 5.28 -56.93 19.33
N GLY A 165 4.63 -56.64 18.21
CA GLY A 165 3.18 -56.79 18.01
C GLY A 165 2.82 -57.01 16.53
N ILE A 166 2.75 -58.28 16.15
CA ILE A 166 2.35 -58.88 14.86
C ILE A 166 0.82 -58.65 14.63
N ASN A 167 0.27 -58.22 13.47
CA ASN A 167 -0.11 -59.07 12.32
C ASN A 167 -0.86 -58.29 11.19
N LYS A 168 -0.52 -58.65 9.93
CA LYS A 168 -1.40 -58.95 8.76
C LYS A 168 -2.19 -57.90 7.93
N VAL A 169 -1.88 -57.96 6.63
CA VAL A 169 -2.75 -58.11 5.43
C VAL A 169 -2.93 -56.91 4.49
N ALA A 170 -2.84 -57.28 3.21
CA ALA A 170 -2.76 -56.54 1.95
C ALA A 170 -4.00 -55.72 1.57
N GLY A 171 -3.83 -54.78 0.63
CA GLY A 171 -4.96 -54.17 -0.08
C GLY A 171 -4.55 -53.07 -1.04
N THR A 172 -4.66 -53.34 -2.33
CA THR A 172 -4.36 -52.47 -3.47
C THR A 172 -5.60 -51.67 -3.89
N LYS A 173 -5.40 -50.43 -4.37
CA LYS A 173 -6.18 -49.65 -5.38
C LYS A 173 -7.39 -48.77 -4.98
N LEU A 174 -7.49 -47.70 -5.80
CA LEU A 174 -8.62 -46.79 -6.12
C LEU A 174 -9.12 -45.88 -4.97
N GLY A 175 -9.21 -44.56 -5.12
CA GLY A 175 -9.59 -43.78 -6.30
C GLY A 175 -10.93 -43.11 -6.01
N ARG A 176 -10.93 -41.84 -5.59
CA ARG A 176 -12.16 -41.02 -5.48
C ARG A 176 -11.87 -39.55 -5.77
N GLN A 177 -11.98 -39.22 -7.06
CA GLN A 177 -12.40 -37.90 -7.57
C GLN A 177 -13.89 -37.69 -7.17
N CYS A 178 -14.51 -36.51 -7.04
CA CYS A 178 -14.44 -35.15 -7.62
C CYS A 178 -15.34 -34.22 -6.72
N PRO A 179 -15.60 -32.92 -6.99
CA PRO A 179 -15.31 -32.14 -8.20
C PRO A 179 -14.58 -30.79 -7.99
N VAL A 180 -13.86 -30.43 -9.04
CA VAL A 180 -13.36 -29.08 -9.34
C VAL A 180 -14.52 -28.23 -9.86
N SER A 181 -14.74 -27.05 -9.28
CA SER A 181 -15.53 -25.98 -9.88
C SER A 181 -14.89 -24.63 -9.60
N SER A 182 -13.97 -24.19 -10.45
CA SER A 182 -13.51 -22.79 -10.56
C SER A 182 -12.76 -22.61 -11.87
N GLY A 183 -13.49 -22.58 -12.98
CA GLY A 183 -12.91 -22.43 -14.32
C GLY A 183 -13.44 -21.22 -15.12
N VAL A 184 -14.35 -20.42 -14.57
CA VAL A 184 -15.07 -19.40 -15.36
C VAL A 184 -14.61 -17.97 -15.06
N ASN A 185 -14.06 -17.69 -13.87
CA ASN A 185 -13.77 -16.30 -13.46
C ASN A 185 -12.39 -15.79 -13.94
N SER A 186 -11.43 -16.68 -14.23
CA SER A 186 -10.06 -16.27 -14.58
C SER A 186 -9.92 -15.81 -16.05
N SER A 187 -10.75 -16.33 -16.96
CA SER A 187 -10.66 -15.99 -18.40
C SER A 187 -11.04 -14.54 -18.69
N VAL A 188 -12.04 -13.99 -17.98
CA VAL A 188 -12.51 -12.62 -18.16
C VAL A 188 -11.49 -11.61 -17.64
N GLU A 189 -10.89 -11.89 -16.48
CA GLU A 189 -9.87 -11.05 -15.87
C GLU A 189 -8.57 -11.05 -16.69
N ILE A 190 -8.15 -12.21 -17.21
CA ILE A 190 -6.99 -12.32 -18.11
C ILE A 190 -7.23 -11.53 -19.41
N GLN A 191 -8.45 -11.58 -19.97
CA GLN A 191 -8.78 -10.80 -21.18
C GLN A 191 -8.80 -9.29 -20.92
N ALA A 192 -9.34 -8.85 -19.79
CA ALA A 192 -9.36 -7.45 -19.41
C ALA A 192 -7.93 -6.90 -19.22
N LEU A 193 -7.07 -7.63 -18.50
CA LEU A 193 -5.67 -7.27 -18.32
C LEU A 193 -4.88 -7.27 -19.63
N THR A 194 -5.16 -8.23 -20.53
CA THR A 194 -4.51 -8.27 -21.85
C THR A 194 -4.87 -7.04 -22.68
N LYS A 195 -6.13 -6.60 -22.63
CA LYS A 195 -6.60 -5.38 -23.32
C LYS A 195 -5.92 -4.12 -22.77
N GLU A 196 -5.82 -4.01 -21.45
CA GLU A 196 -5.14 -2.87 -20.81
C GLU A 196 -3.65 -2.82 -21.19
N ILE A 197 -2.97 -3.97 -21.22
CA ILE A 197 -1.58 -4.07 -21.68
C ILE A 197 -1.44 -3.62 -23.13
N THR A 198 -2.39 -3.96 -24.02
CA THR A 198 -2.33 -3.51 -25.42
C THR A 198 -2.56 -2.01 -25.54
N ASP A 199 -3.51 -1.45 -24.81
CA ASP A 199 -3.83 -0.02 -24.85
C ASP A 199 -2.66 0.81 -24.30
N LEU A 200 -2.04 0.37 -23.20
CA LEU A 200 -0.85 1.01 -22.63
C LEU A 200 0.34 0.96 -23.58
N LYS A 201 0.58 -0.17 -24.25
CA LYS A 201 1.65 -0.28 -25.25
C LYS A 201 1.45 0.70 -26.41
N LEU A 202 0.22 0.82 -26.93
CA LEU A 202 -0.09 1.80 -27.98
C LEU A 202 0.10 3.24 -27.51
N SER A 203 -0.27 3.53 -26.25
CA SER A 203 -0.05 4.85 -25.66
C SER A 203 1.44 5.18 -25.51
N VAL A 204 2.27 4.22 -25.08
CA VAL A 204 3.72 4.39 -24.98
C VAL A 204 4.33 4.63 -26.36
N ASP A 205 3.99 3.81 -27.35
CA ASP A 205 4.47 3.98 -28.73
C ASP A 205 4.12 5.36 -29.31
N LEU A 206 2.95 5.91 -28.97
CA LEU A 206 2.55 7.24 -29.39
C LEU A 206 3.37 8.33 -28.68
N LEU A 207 3.52 8.23 -27.37
CA LEU A 207 4.31 9.18 -26.57
C LEU A 207 5.78 9.17 -26.97
N GLU A 208 6.35 8.02 -27.33
CA GLU A 208 7.72 7.93 -27.82
C GLU A 208 7.89 8.64 -29.16
N LYS A 209 6.92 8.52 -30.08
CA LYS A 209 6.92 9.28 -31.34
C LYS A 209 6.80 10.78 -31.10
N GLU A 210 5.95 11.21 -30.17
CA GLU A 210 5.82 12.62 -29.82
C GLU A 210 7.13 13.15 -29.20
N ARG A 211 7.71 12.41 -28.25
CA ARG A 211 9.02 12.71 -27.66
C ARG A 211 10.08 12.90 -28.75
N ASP A 212 10.20 11.95 -29.66
CA ASP A 212 11.22 11.98 -30.72
C ASP A 212 10.96 13.12 -31.71
N PHE A 213 9.69 13.42 -32.02
CA PHE A 213 9.30 14.56 -32.84
C PHE A 213 9.71 15.89 -32.20
N TYR A 214 9.37 16.11 -30.93
CA TYR A 214 9.72 17.34 -30.21
C TYR A 214 11.22 17.47 -30.00
N PHE A 215 11.91 16.37 -29.69
CA PHE A 215 13.36 16.34 -29.58
C PHE A 215 14.04 16.74 -30.90
N GLY A 216 13.58 16.19 -32.03
CA GLY A 216 14.07 16.55 -33.36
C GLY A 216 13.92 18.04 -33.64
N LYS A 217 12.75 18.63 -33.34
CA LYS A 217 12.51 20.07 -33.51
C LYS A 217 13.44 20.93 -32.66
N LEU A 218 13.63 20.55 -31.39
CA LEU A 218 14.55 21.28 -30.50
C LEU A 218 16.00 21.17 -30.97
N ARG A 219 16.40 20.00 -31.49
CA ARG A 219 17.73 19.79 -32.05
C ARG A 219 17.95 20.62 -33.32
N ASP A 220 16.96 20.70 -34.20
CA ASP A 220 17.01 21.56 -35.38
C ASP A 220 17.17 23.05 -34.99
N ILE A 221 16.42 23.51 -33.99
CA ILE A 221 16.53 24.88 -33.44
C ILE A 221 17.92 25.09 -32.82
N GLU A 222 18.42 24.14 -32.03
CA GLU A 222 19.73 24.22 -31.41
C GLU A 222 20.85 24.36 -32.46
N ILE A 223 20.78 23.57 -33.54
CA ILE A 223 21.72 23.66 -34.67
C ILE A 223 21.62 25.03 -35.34
N LEU A 224 20.40 25.56 -35.54
CA LEU A 224 20.20 26.87 -36.13
C LEU A 224 20.75 27.99 -35.24
N CYS A 225 20.61 27.90 -33.93
CA CYS A 225 21.18 28.89 -33.00
C CYS A 225 22.71 28.81 -32.89
N GLN A 226 23.30 27.66 -33.24
CA GLN A 226 24.75 27.46 -33.27
C GLN A 226 25.37 27.90 -34.62
N SER A 227 24.57 28.32 -35.61
CA SER A 227 25.12 28.81 -36.88
C SER A 227 25.72 30.22 -36.68
N PRO A 228 26.96 30.46 -37.14
CA PRO A 228 27.68 31.73 -36.92
C PRO A 228 27.11 32.93 -37.69
N GLU A 229 26.05 32.72 -38.48
CA GLU A 229 25.35 33.78 -39.21
C GLU A 229 24.50 34.67 -38.28
N LEU A 230 24.18 34.21 -37.06
CA LEU A 230 23.40 34.97 -36.07
C LEU A 230 24.25 35.74 -35.04
N GLU A 231 25.57 35.50 -34.95
CA GLU A 231 26.48 36.24 -34.04
C GLU A 231 26.76 37.68 -34.50
N ASN A 232 26.42 38.05 -35.74
CA ASN A 232 26.73 39.37 -36.31
C ASN A 232 25.53 40.34 -36.38
N ILE A 233 24.43 40.04 -35.69
CA ILE A 233 23.29 40.97 -35.62
C ILE A 233 23.41 41.78 -34.32
N PRO A 234 23.71 43.08 -34.37
CA PRO A 234 23.76 43.91 -33.17
C PRO A 234 22.37 43.99 -32.54
N VAL A 235 22.31 43.72 -31.23
CA VAL A 235 21.13 43.86 -30.36
C VAL A 235 20.68 45.32 -30.28
#